data_AF-A0A816EGL5-F1
#
_entry.id   AF-A0A816EGL5-F1
#
_cell.length_a   1.000
_cell.length_b   1.000
_cell.length_c   1.000
_cell.angle_alpha   90.00
_cell.angle_beta   90.00
_cell.angle_gamma   90.00
#
_symmetry.space_group_name_H-M   'P 1'
#
loop_
_entity.id
_entity.type
_entity.pdbx_description
1 polymer ?
#
loop_
_entity_poly.entity_id
_entity_poly.type
_entity_poly.pdbx_seq_one_letter_code
_entity_poly.pdbx_strand_id
1 'polypeptide(L)'
;MLDQSFINGMKSLSITCSLCLWNGLFKDYEEHLTTTHSNPICEFCEEKFDSTIRLDEHKQKECIKITTTTNKNINKQMQRICETRNILPSGIQILNDDTQSLSSESSRLLSSIQSLAQHFSSIKFSIQEESSFLNGIKINQEILQQDIESLKQKIDNTQYVSYDGTFTWRITHIYEKMCKFNLKKTKIILLK
;
A
#
# COMPACT_ATOMS: atom_id res chain seq x y z
N MET A 1 90.78 -17.85 -20.25
CA MET A 1 90.51 -19.06 -19.43
C MET A 1 91.34 -18.93 -18.18
N LEU A 2 90.71 -18.88 -16.99
CA LEU A 2 91.45 -18.92 -15.74
C LEU A 2 92.00 -20.34 -15.55
N ASP A 3 93.28 -20.43 -15.18
CA ASP A 3 93.97 -21.69 -14.93
C ASP A 3 93.32 -22.42 -13.74
N GLN A 4 93.04 -23.72 -13.89
CA GLN A 4 92.45 -24.56 -12.83
C GLN A 4 93.32 -24.56 -11.56
N SER A 5 94.63 -24.40 -11.73
CA SER A 5 95.61 -24.27 -10.66
C SER A 5 95.36 -23.03 -9.81
N PHE A 6 94.96 -21.93 -10.44
CA PHE A 6 94.64 -20.66 -9.77
C PHE A 6 93.35 -20.78 -8.94
N ILE A 7 92.30 -21.39 -9.49
CA ILE A 7 91.04 -21.61 -8.76
C ILE A 7 91.25 -22.54 -7.55
N ASN A 8 92.08 -23.58 -7.69
CA ASN A 8 92.42 -24.45 -6.57
C ASN A 8 93.24 -23.73 -5.49
N GLY A 9 94.12 -22.80 -5.87
CA GLY A 9 94.85 -21.95 -4.92
C GLY A 9 93.95 -20.98 -4.16
N MET A 10 92.90 -20.43 -4.79
CA MET A 10 91.99 -19.52 -4.10
C MET A 10 91.15 -20.21 -3.02
N LYS A 11 90.83 -21.50 -3.18
CA LYS A 11 90.00 -22.25 -2.22
C LYS A 11 90.57 -22.33 -0.81
N SER A 12 91.89 -22.20 -0.64
CA SER A 12 92.58 -22.22 0.66
C SER A 12 92.82 -20.83 1.27
N LEU A 13 92.39 -19.75 0.60
CA LEU A 13 92.50 -18.41 1.15
C LEU A 13 91.47 -18.21 2.26
N SER A 14 91.90 -17.59 3.35
CA SER A 14 90.99 -17.10 4.38
C SER A 14 90.22 -15.90 3.84
N ILE A 15 88.89 -15.91 4.00
CA ILE A 15 88.00 -14.81 3.67
C ILE A 15 87.14 -14.47 4.89
N THR A 16 86.93 -13.17 5.11
CA THR A 16 86.00 -12.68 6.10
C THR A 16 84.70 -12.23 5.42
N CYS A 17 83.58 -12.74 5.91
CA CYS A 17 82.26 -12.35 5.45
C CYS A 17 81.99 -10.89 5.79
N SER A 18 81.67 -10.10 4.76
CA SER A 18 81.33 -8.68 4.92
C SER A 18 80.01 -8.44 5.65
N LEU A 19 79.18 -9.47 5.82
CA LEU A 19 77.84 -9.37 6.41
C LEU A 19 77.80 -9.74 7.90
N CYS A 20 78.66 -10.66 8.37
CA CYS A 20 78.60 -11.14 9.76
C CYS A 20 79.96 -11.38 10.43
N LEU A 21 81.06 -10.87 9.86
CA LEU A 21 82.43 -11.03 10.38
C LEU A 21 82.91 -12.49 10.52
N TRP A 22 82.15 -13.46 10.01
CA TRP A 22 82.58 -14.86 9.93
C TRP A 22 83.90 -14.95 9.16
N ASN A 23 84.86 -15.72 9.66
CA ASN A 23 86.16 -15.89 9.04
C ASN A 23 86.38 -17.38 8.77
N GLY A 24 86.65 -17.74 7.51
CA GLY A 24 86.82 -19.13 7.10
C GLY A 24 87.49 -19.24 5.75
N LEU A 25 87.49 -20.43 5.14
CA LEU A 25 88.12 -20.64 3.84
C LEU A 25 87.17 -20.25 2.72
N PHE A 26 87.72 -19.72 1.62
CA PHE A 26 86.94 -19.31 0.45
C PHE A 26 86.05 -20.43 -0.10
N LYS A 27 86.51 -21.69 -0.03
CA LYS A 27 85.70 -22.86 -0.43
C LYS A 27 84.39 -23.03 0.37
N ASP A 28 84.36 -22.56 1.62
CA ASP A 28 83.23 -22.71 2.53
C ASP A 28 82.37 -21.42 2.56
N TYR A 29 82.80 -20.37 1.85
CA TYR A 29 82.16 -19.06 1.87
C TYR A 29 80.80 -19.06 1.16
N GLU A 30 80.67 -19.81 0.06
CA GLU A 30 79.40 -19.95 -0.67
C GLU A 30 78.35 -20.71 0.17
N GLU A 31 78.78 -21.76 0.88
CA GLU A 31 77.94 -22.49 1.82
C GLU A 31 77.53 -21.59 2.99
N HIS A 32 78.45 -20.78 3.53
CA HIS A 32 78.12 -19.79 4.56
C HIS A 32 77.09 -18.75 4.09
N LEU A 33 77.27 -18.17 2.89
CA LEU A 33 76.31 -17.19 2.33
C LEU A 33 74.93 -17.80 2.12
N THR A 34 74.85 -19.03 1.62
CA THR A 34 73.56 -19.70 1.38
C THR A 34 72.87 -20.16 2.65
N THR A 35 73.63 -20.63 3.65
CA THR A 35 73.05 -21.15 4.91
C THR A 35 72.74 -20.07 5.93
N THR A 36 73.59 -19.05 6.04
CA THR A 36 73.52 -18.03 7.09
C THR A 36 72.89 -16.72 6.60
N HIS A 37 73.06 -16.42 5.30
CA HIS A 37 72.52 -15.24 4.63
C HIS A 37 71.60 -15.59 3.46
N SER A 38 71.00 -16.78 3.47
CA SER A 38 69.76 -16.96 2.72
C SER A 38 68.82 -15.84 3.16
N ASN A 39 68.06 -15.28 2.23
CA ASN A 39 66.98 -14.37 2.57
C ASN A 39 65.70 -15.21 2.73
N PRO A 40 65.53 -16.00 3.81
CA PRO A 40 64.41 -16.90 3.87
C PRO A 40 63.11 -16.10 4.06
N ILE A 41 62.04 -16.64 3.53
CA ILE A 41 60.70 -16.04 3.58
C ILE A 41 59.86 -16.87 4.55
N CYS A 42 59.11 -16.21 5.42
CA CYS A 42 58.15 -16.90 6.28
C CYS A 42 56.96 -17.38 5.45
N GLU A 43 56.70 -18.69 5.47
CA GLU A 43 55.59 -19.32 4.74
C GLU A 43 54.18 -18.90 5.23
N PHE A 44 54.08 -18.29 6.41
CA PHE A 44 52.80 -17.96 7.04
C PHE A 44 52.39 -16.48 6.86
N CYS A 45 53.37 -15.56 6.78
CA CYS A 45 53.12 -14.12 6.65
C CYS A 45 53.83 -13.47 5.46
N GLU A 46 54.61 -14.24 4.69
CA GLU A 46 55.36 -13.79 3.50
C GLU A 46 56.44 -12.72 3.78
N GLU A 47 56.77 -12.44 5.05
CA GLU A 47 57.87 -11.53 5.40
C GLU A 47 59.25 -12.14 5.07
N LYS A 48 60.18 -11.29 4.60
CA LYS A 48 61.56 -11.66 4.27
C LYS A 48 62.49 -11.40 5.45
N PHE A 49 63.39 -12.33 5.73
CA PHE A 49 64.37 -12.23 6.82
C PHE A 49 65.80 -12.24 6.28
N ASP A 50 66.72 -11.65 7.04
CA ASP A 50 68.15 -11.56 6.75
C ASP A 50 68.94 -12.81 7.14
N SER A 51 68.29 -13.74 7.86
CA SER A 51 68.87 -14.96 8.38
C SER A 51 67.79 -15.99 8.74
N THR A 52 68.17 -17.26 8.74
CA THR A 52 67.35 -18.39 9.17
C THR A 52 67.01 -18.32 10.67
N ILE A 53 67.95 -17.87 11.50
CA ILE A 53 67.77 -17.73 12.95
C ILE A 53 66.64 -16.73 13.27
N ARG A 54 66.61 -15.57 12.60
CA ARG A 54 65.54 -14.57 12.80
C ARG A 54 64.20 -15.05 12.28
N LEU A 55 64.18 -15.81 11.19
CA LEU A 55 62.96 -16.46 10.71
C LEU A 55 62.41 -17.44 11.77
N ASP A 56 63.27 -18.26 12.39
CA ASP A 56 62.84 -19.22 13.41
C ASP A 56 62.28 -18.53 14.66
N GLU A 57 62.92 -17.44 15.10
CA GLU A 57 62.39 -16.61 16.19
C GLU A 57 61.05 -15.96 15.85
N HIS A 58 60.89 -15.47 14.61
CA HIS A 58 59.63 -14.92 14.11
C HIS A 58 58.53 -15.98 14.07
N LYS A 59 58.84 -17.19 13.58
CA LYS A 59 57.92 -18.34 13.55
C LYS A 59 57.43 -18.69 14.96
N GLN A 60 58.32 -18.65 15.96
CA GLN A 60 57.97 -18.98 17.34
C GLN A 60 57.15 -17.89 18.07
N LYS A 61 57.43 -16.60 17.82
CA LYS A 61 56.89 -15.50 18.67
C LYS A 61 55.73 -14.73 18.04
N GLU A 62 55.80 -14.43 16.76
CA GLU A 62 54.95 -13.41 16.13
C GLU A 62 53.96 -14.01 15.14
N CYS A 63 54.40 -15.01 14.36
CA CYS A 63 53.51 -15.65 13.37
C CYS A 63 52.33 -16.37 14.03
N ILE A 64 52.57 -17.12 15.11
CA ILE A 64 51.51 -17.83 15.85
C ILE A 64 50.46 -16.85 16.44
N LYS A 65 50.87 -15.64 16.85
CA LYS A 65 49.94 -14.62 17.37
C LYS A 65 49.02 -14.07 16.28
N ILE A 66 49.55 -13.83 15.08
CA ILE A 66 48.77 -13.36 13.94
C ILE A 66 47.75 -14.42 13.54
N THR A 67 48.17 -15.68 13.39
CA THR A 67 47.28 -16.78 13.01
C THR A 67 46.20 -17.03 14.05
N THR A 68 46.53 -16.99 15.35
CA THR A 68 45.56 -17.19 16.44
C THR A 68 44.59 -16.01 16.60
N THR A 69 45.05 -14.77 16.39
CA THR A 69 44.18 -13.59 16.47
C THR A 69 43.22 -13.54 15.28
N THR A 70 43.71 -13.83 14.08
CA THR A 70 42.90 -13.95 12.86
C THR A 70 41.87 -15.06 12.99
N ASN A 71 42.27 -16.25 13.47
CA ASN A 71 41.36 -17.37 13.68
C ASN A 71 40.31 -17.08 14.78
N LYS A 72 40.67 -16.40 15.87
CA LYS A 72 39.69 -15.92 16.87
C LYS A 72 38.70 -14.92 16.29
N ASN A 73 39.14 -14.02 15.41
CA ASN A 73 38.26 -13.05 14.75
C ASN A 73 37.29 -13.75 13.78
N ILE A 74 37.80 -14.68 12.96
CA ILE A 74 36.99 -15.51 12.06
C ILE A 74 35.92 -16.29 12.84
N ASN A 75 36.29 -16.91 13.96
CA ASN A 75 35.33 -17.65 14.80
C ASN A 75 34.24 -16.74 15.38
N LYS A 76 34.59 -15.52 15.85
CA LYS A 76 33.60 -14.55 16.31
C LYS A 76 32.66 -14.10 15.20
N GLN A 77 33.17 -13.87 13.98
CA GLN A 77 32.34 -13.54 12.83
C GLN A 77 31.42 -14.70 12.44
N MET A 78 31.95 -15.93 12.43
CA MET A 78 31.18 -17.14 12.12
C MET A 78 30.05 -17.35 13.13
N GLN A 79 30.32 -17.13 14.42
CA GLN A 79 29.30 -17.22 15.46
C GLN A 79 28.17 -16.20 15.23
N ARG A 80 28.51 -14.94 14.93
CA ARG A 80 27.52 -13.89 14.61
C ARG A 80 26.69 -14.24 13.36
N ILE A 81 27.33 -14.83 12.35
CA ILE A 81 26.63 -15.29 11.14
C ILE A 81 25.65 -16.41 11.50
N CYS A 82 26.05 -17.37 12.33
CA CYS A 82 25.17 -18.44 12.79
C CYS A 82 24.00 -17.91 13.63
N GLU A 83 24.25 -16.96 14.54
CA GLU A 83 23.20 -16.30 15.32
C GLU A 83 22.21 -15.56 14.42
N THR A 84 22.71 -14.78 13.45
CA THR A 84 21.88 -14.09 12.46
C THR A 84 21.11 -15.07 11.58
N ARG A 85 21.75 -16.17 11.17
CA ARG A 85 21.12 -17.23 10.40
C ARG A 85 19.99 -17.91 11.17
N ASN A 86 20.07 -18.00 12.49
CA ASN A 86 19.04 -18.63 13.31
C ASN A 86 17.80 -17.74 13.51
N ILE A 87 17.96 -16.41 13.52
CA ILE A 87 16.83 -15.48 13.64
C ILE A 87 16.09 -15.24 12.32
N LEU A 88 16.78 -15.37 11.17
CA LEU A 88 16.21 -15.10 9.86
C LEU A 88 14.99 -15.98 9.52
N PRO A 89 15.00 -17.31 9.73
CA PRO A 89 13.84 -18.16 9.49
C PRO A 89 12.61 -17.74 10.29
N SER A 90 12.78 -17.38 11.56
CA SER A 90 11.69 -16.89 12.41
C SER A 90 11.15 -15.56 11.90
N GLY A 91 12.02 -14.63 11.50
CA GLY A 91 11.60 -13.35 10.92
C GLY A 91 10.85 -13.53 9.60
N ILE A 92 11.31 -14.43 8.73
CA ILE A 92 10.64 -14.76 7.46
C ILE A 92 9.26 -15.37 7.73
N GLN A 93 9.15 -16.27 8.73
CA GLN A 93 7.88 -16.88 9.08
C GLN A 93 6.87 -15.84 9.57
N ILE A 94 7.28 -14.94 10.47
CA ILE A 94 6.40 -13.87 10.99
C ILE A 94 5.90 -12.99 9.84
N LEU A 95 6.79 -12.56 8.94
CA LEU A 95 6.41 -11.75 7.79
C LEU A 95 5.46 -12.49 6.83
N ASN A 96 5.65 -13.80 6.68
CA ASN A 96 4.76 -14.63 5.88
C ASN A 96 3.37 -14.75 6.51
N ASP A 97 3.31 -14.98 7.83
CA ASP A 97 2.06 -15.06 8.58
C ASP A 97 1.30 -13.71 8.53
N ASP A 98 2.01 -12.59 8.67
CA ASP A 98 1.46 -11.24 8.51
C ASP A 98 0.94 -11.00 7.09
N THR A 99 1.67 -11.45 6.08
CA THR A 99 1.25 -11.35 4.67
C THR A 99 -0.05 -12.12 4.43
N GLN A 100 -0.16 -13.33 4.98
CA GLN A 100 -1.35 -14.16 4.86
C GLN A 100 -2.54 -13.53 5.61
N SER A 101 -2.30 -13.02 6.81
CA SER A 101 -3.30 -12.31 7.61
C SER A 101 -3.84 -11.09 6.85
N LEU A 102 -2.95 -10.25 6.31
CA LEU A 102 -3.32 -9.07 5.53
C LEU A 102 -4.11 -9.45 4.26
N SER A 103 -3.72 -10.52 3.56
CA SER A 103 -4.44 -11.04 2.40
C SER A 103 -5.86 -11.48 2.76
N SER A 104 -6.03 -12.11 3.91
CA SER A 104 -7.35 -12.55 4.40
C SER A 104 -8.24 -11.35 4.74
N GLU A 105 -7.69 -10.33 5.40
CA GLU A 105 -8.41 -9.11 5.75
C GLU A 105 -8.81 -8.33 4.49
N SER A 106 -7.90 -8.21 3.52
CA SER A 106 -8.18 -7.58 2.23
C SER A 106 -9.34 -8.26 1.50
N SER A 107 -9.37 -9.60 1.53
CA SER A 107 -10.45 -10.38 0.90
C SER A 107 -11.80 -10.14 1.59
N ARG A 108 -11.79 -10.06 2.93
CA ARG A 108 -12.97 -9.77 3.73
C ARG A 108 -13.50 -8.36 3.45
N LEU A 109 -12.62 -7.35 3.44
CA LEU A 109 -12.99 -5.98 3.12
C LEU A 109 -13.57 -5.86 1.71
N LEU A 110 -12.98 -6.54 0.72
CA LEU A 110 -13.52 -6.56 -0.64
C LEU A 110 -14.95 -7.13 -0.68
N SER A 111 -15.21 -8.20 0.07
CA SER A 111 -16.53 -8.82 0.17
C SER A 111 -17.55 -7.87 0.82
N SER A 112 -17.14 -7.16 1.87
CA SER A 112 -17.97 -6.13 2.51
C SER A 112 -18.30 -4.97 1.56
N ILE A 113 -17.34 -4.52 0.75
CA ILE A 113 -17.57 -3.47 -0.26
C ILE A 113 -18.58 -3.94 -1.31
N GLN A 114 -18.47 -5.19 -1.77
CA GLN A 114 -19.40 -5.76 -2.74
C GLN A 114 -20.82 -5.85 -2.18
N SER A 115 -20.97 -6.31 -0.94
CA SER A 115 -22.27 -6.33 -0.25
C SER A 115 -22.85 -4.92 -0.10
N LEU A 116 -22.03 -3.94 0.31
CA LEU A 116 -22.47 -2.56 0.41
C LEU A 116 -22.93 -1.99 -0.95
N ALA A 117 -22.22 -2.29 -2.03
CA ALA A 117 -22.60 -1.88 -3.38
C ALA A 117 -23.95 -2.48 -3.82
N GLN A 118 -24.23 -3.73 -3.42
CA GLN A 118 -25.53 -4.37 -3.66
C GLN A 118 -26.64 -3.67 -2.86
N HIS A 119 -26.41 -3.40 -1.57
CA HIS A 119 -27.37 -2.67 -0.73
C HIS A 119 -27.66 -1.27 -1.29
N PHE A 120 -26.63 -0.55 -1.72
CA PHE A 120 -26.79 0.77 -2.34
C PHE A 120 -27.63 0.70 -3.63
N SER A 121 -27.40 -0.33 -4.46
CA SER A 121 -28.18 -0.55 -5.68
C SER A 121 -29.65 -0.84 -5.37
N SER A 122 -29.93 -1.62 -4.33
CA SER A 122 -31.29 -1.89 -3.85
C SER A 122 -31.98 -0.61 -3.37
N ILE A 123 -31.32 0.18 -2.53
CA ILE A 123 -31.85 1.47 -2.04
C ILE A 123 -32.13 2.42 -3.21
N LYS A 124 -31.21 2.50 -4.18
CA LYS A 124 -31.40 3.33 -5.37
C LYS A 124 -32.67 2.93 -6.14
N PHE A 125 -32.93 1.63 -6.28
CA PHE A 125 -34.14 1.14 -6.93
C PHE A 125 -35.39 1.51 -6.14
N SER A 126 -35.39 1.33 -4.81
CA SER A 126 -36.50 1.73 -3.95
C SER A 126 -36.80 3.23 -4.05
N ILE A 127 -35.78 4.09 -4.09
CA ILE A 127 -35.94 5.53 -4.29
C ILE A 127 -36.57 5.84 -5.65
N GLN A 128 -36.19 5.12 -6.72
CA GLN A 128 -36.78 5.32 -8.05
C GLN A 128 -38.25 4.90 -8.09
N GLU A 129 -38.60 3.81 -7.42
CA GLU A 129 -39.99 3.35 -7.30
C GLU A 129 -40.84 4.35 -6.51
N GLU A 130 -40.34 4.81 -5.36
CA GLU A 130 -41.04 5.80 -4.52
C GLU A 130 -41.19 7.14 -5.24
N SER A 131 -40.17 7.59 -5.97
CA SER A 131 -40.27 8.79 -6.82
C SER A 131 -41.33 8.64 -7.91
N SER A 132 -41.47 7.45 -8.50
CA SER A 132 -42.49 7.19 -9.53
C SER A 132 -43.89 7.19 -8.93
N PHE A 133 -44.04 6.61 -7.74
CA PHE A 133 -45.28 6.64 -6.96
C PHE A 133 -45.70 8.07 -6.59
N LEU A 134 -44.76 8.89 -6.09
CA LEU A 134 -45.01 10.30 -5.76
C LEU A 134 -45.43 11.11 -6.98
N ASN A 135 -44.83 10.86 -8.15
CA ASN A 135 -45.28 11.47 -9.40
C ASN A 135 -46.73 11.08 -9.75
N GLY A 136 -47.11 9.83 -9.52
CA GLY A 136 -48.50 9.38 -9.67
C GLY A 136 -49.47 10.14 -8.74
N ILE A 137 -49.10 10.31 -7.47
CA ILE A 137 -49.88 11.12 -6.52
C ILE A 137 -50.00 12.57 -7.00
N LYS A 138 -48.91 13.16 -7.48
CA LYS A 138 -48.89 14.54 -7.97
C LYS A 138 -49.90 14.76 -9.10
N ILE A 139 -49.95 13.85 -10.07
CA ILE A 139 -50.93 13.91 -11.17
C ILE A 139 -52.36 13.86 -10.62
N ASN A 140 -52.64 12.96 -9.68
CA ASN A 140 -53.96 12.86 -9.07
C ASN A 140 -54.34 14.14 -8.32
N GLN A 141 -53.38 14.78 -7.64
CA GLN A 141 -53.59 16.05 -6.97
C GLN A 141 -53.91 17.18 -7.97
N GLU A 142 -53.23 17.22 -9.11
CA GLU A 142 -53.51 18.18 -10.19
C GLU A 142 -54.92 18.00 -10.77
N ILE A 143 -55.37 16.76 -10.99
CA ILE A 143 -56.74 16.47 -11.45
C ILE A 143 -57.77 16.95 -10.44
N LEU A 144 -57.59 16.61 -9.15
CA LEU A 144 -58.50 17.04 -8.09
C LEU A 144 -58.54 18.57 -7.95
N GLN A 145 -57.40 19.24 -8.10
CA GLN A 145 -57.33 20.70 -8.09
C GLN A 145 -58.14 21.29 -9.25
N GLN A 146 -58.03 20.73 -10.45
CA GLN A 146 -58.81 21.14 -11.62
C GLN A 146 -60.32 20.92 -11.41
N ASP A 147 -60.72 19.81 -10.80
CA ASP A 147 -62.12 19.52 -10.48
C ASP A 147 -62.69 20.51 -9.45
N ILE A 148 -61.91 20.87 -8.44
CA ILE A 148 -62.29 21.90 -7.45
C ILE A 148 -62.49 23.25 -8.12
N GLU A 149 -61.60 23.65 -9.03
CA GLU A 149 -61.71 24.91 -9.76
C GLU A 149 -62.95 24.92 -10.67
N SER A 150 -63.21 23.82 -11.37
CA SER A 150 -64.43 23.63 -12.17
C SER A 150 -65.70 23.72 -11.32
N LEU A 151 -65.71 23.10 -10.14
CA LEU A 151 -66.82 23.18 -9.19
C LEU A 151 -67.04 24.60 -8.67
N LYS A 152 -65.97 25.31 -8.28
CA LYS A 152 -66.04 26.72 -7.87
C LYS A 152 -66.67 27.57 -8.96
N GLN A 153 -66.23 27.42 -10.21
CA GLN A 153 -66.79 28.16 -11.34
C GLN A 153 -68.27 27.84 -11.55
N LYS A 154 -68.68 26.57 -11.44
CA LYS A 154 -70.10 26.18 -11.52
C LYS A 154 -70.93 26.80 -10.41
N ILE A 155 -70.42 26.80 -9.17
CA ILE A 155 -71.08 27.43 -8.01
C ILE A 155 -71.27 28.92 -8.25
N ASP A 156 -70.20 29.62 -8.63
CA ASP A 156 -70.26 31.05 -8.96
C ASP A 156 -71.33 31.32 -10.02
N ASN A 157 -71.30 30.56 -11.13
CA ASN A 157 -72.30 30.68 -12.20
C ASN A 157 -73.74 30.47 -11.69
N THR A 158 -73.97 29.50 -10.80
CA THR A 158 -75.30 29.24 -10.21
C THR A 158 -75.73 30.30 -9.19
N GLN A 159 -74.79 30.96 -8.51
CA GLN A 159 -75.07 31.99 -7.52
C GLN A 159 -75.62 33.28 -8.17
N TYR A 160 -75.27 33.55 -9.43
CA TYR A 160 -75.73 34.74 -10.16
C TYR A 160 -77.05 34.57 -10.94
N VAL A 161 -77.59 33.34 -11.09
CA VAL A 161 -78.81 33.08 -11.90
C VAL A 161 -80.08 33.62 -11.25
N SER A 162 -80.01 34.10 -10.00
CA SER A 162 -81.15 34.62 -9.24
C SER A 162 -81.20 36.15 -9.14
N TYR A 163 -80.19 36.88 -9.63
CA TYR A 163 -80.06 38.33 -9.41
C TYR A 163 -80.40 39.22 -10.60
N ASP A 164 -80.62 38.66 -11.80
CA ASP A 164 -81.06 39.45 -12.97
C ASP A 164 -82.55 39.84 -12.90
N GLY A 165 -83.25 39.43 -11.83
CA GLY A 165 -84.67 39.68 -11.64
C GLY A 165 -85.57 38.86 -12.56
N THR A 166 -85.04 37.96 -13.40
CA THR A 166 -85.83 37.16 -14.34
C THR A 166 -86.76 36.19 -13.60
N PHE A 167 -86.29 35.57 -12.52
CA PHE A 167 -87.16 34.74 -11.67
C PHE A 167 -88.21 35.56 -10.95
N THR A 168 -87.84 36.71 -10.37
CA THR A 168 -88.77 37.66 -9.76
C THR A 168 -89.83 38.11 -10.77
N TRP A 169 -89.41 38.48 -11.98
CA TRP A 169 -90.30 38.90 -13.07
C TRP A 169 -91.24 37.78 -13.50
N ARG A 170 -90.75 36.54 -13.67
CA ARG A 170 -91.59 35.38 -14.01
C ARG A 170 -92.63 35.09 -12.93
N ILE A 171 -92.23 35.14 -11.64
CA ILE A 171 -93.14 34.92 -10.51
C ILE A 171 -94.21 36.02 -10.47
N THR A 172 -93.81 37.29 -10.56
CA THR A 172 -94.74 38.43 -10.58
C THR A 172 -95.70 38.36 -11.76
N HIS A 173 -95.21 38.00 -12.96
CA HIS A 173 -96.04 37.90 -14.15
C HIS A 173 -97.05 36.74 -14.09
N ILE A 174 -96.66 35.59 -13.50
CA ILE A 174 -97.58 34.48 -13.23
C ILE A 174 -98.64 34.91 -12.20
N TYR A 175 -98.22 35.59 -11.13
CA TYR A 175 -99.13 36.12 -10.10
C TYR A 175 -100.18 37.07 -10.71
N GLU A 176 -99.75 38.02 -11.54
CA GLU A 176 -100.66 38.93 -12.25
C GLU A 176 -101.66 38.19 -13.15
N LYS A 177 -101.22 37.16 -13.88
CA LYS A 177 -102.10 36.35 -14.72
C LYS A 177 -103.14 35.60 -13.88
N MET A 178 -102.74 35.04 -12.74
CA MET A 178 -103.64 34.36 -11.81
C MET A 178 -104.67 35.31 -11.20
N CYS A 179 -104.26 36.51 -10.77
CA CYS A 179 -105.17 37.54 -10.28
C CYS A 179 -106.19 37.97 -11.35
N LYS A 180 -105.75 38.19 -12.59
CA LYS A 180 -106.64 38.51 -13.72
C LYS A 180 -107.62 37.38 -14.02
N PHE A 181 -107.18 36.12 -13.92
CA PHE A 181 -108.04 34.95 -14.13
C PHE A 181 -109.12 34.83 -13.05
N ASN A 182 -108.75 35.02 -11.78
CA ASN A 182 -109.72 35.02 -10.68
C ASN A 182 -110.72 36.18 -10.79
N LEU A 183 -110.28 37.39 -11.13
CA LEU A 183 -111.19 38.54 -11.35
C LEU A 183 -112.21 38.30 -12.48
N LYS A 184 -111.78 37.66 -13.58
CA LYS A 184 -112.71 37.27 -14.67
C LYS A 184 -113.73 36.23 -14.19
N LYS A 185 -113.29 35.26 -13.39
CA LYS A 185 -114.17 34.23 -12.82
C LYS A 185 -115.23 34.83 -11.89
N THR A 186 -114.86 35.80 -11.03
CA THR A 186 -115.80 36.48 -10.14
C THR A 186 -116.81 37.36 -10.89
N LYS A 187 -116.39 38.05 -11.96
CA LYS A 187 -117.30 38.82 -12.82
C LYS A 187 -118.35 37.95 -13.54
N ILE A 188 -117.99 36.74 -13.96
CA ILE A 188 -118.91 35.80 -14.61
C ILE A 188 -119.93 35.23 -13.61
N ILE A 189 -119.55 35.05 -12.35
CA ILE A 189 -120.45 34.58 -11.29
C ILE A 189 -121.42 35.69 -10.84
N LEU A 190 -121.03 36.96 -10.92
CA LEU A 190 -121.88 38.12 -10.56
C LEU A 190 -122.83 38.59 -11.68
N LEU A 191 -122.76 37.98 -12.87
CA LEU A 191 -123.62 38.30 -14.03
C LEU A 191 -124.62 37.17 -14.38
N LYS A 192 -124.78 36.19 -13.49
CA LYS A 192 -125.84 35.18 -13.50
C LYS A 192 -126.72 35.35 -12.28
#